data_AF-A0A0M9X790-F1
#
_entry.id   AF-A0A0M9X790-F1
#
_cell.length_a   1.000
_cell.length_b   1.000
_cell.length_c   1.000
_cell.angle_alpha   90.00
_cell.angle_beta   90.00
_cell.angle_gamma   90.00
#
_symmetry.space_group_name_H-M   'P 1'
#
loop_
_entity.id
_entity.type
_entity.pdbx_description
1 polymer ?
#
loop_
_entity_poly.entity_id
_entity_poly.type
_entity_poly.pdbx_seq_one_letter_code
_entity_poly.pdbx_strand_id
1 'polypeptide(L)'
;MVSYPFVSAVTEWLHMADGDALDAIAEYVAGATPTVLEKMDRHLRETTVNEYKNEQRNRLVVLYACFKYLEAQKTGRFSARW
;
A
#
# COMPACT_ATOMS: atom_id res chain seq x y z
N MET A 1 -14.19 -1.94 15.98
CA MET A 1 -13.55 -3.08 15.27
C MET A 1 -13.67 -2.85 13.77
N VAL A 2 -12.76 -2.10 13.13
CA VAL A 2 -12.80 -1.89 11.67
C VAL A 2 -11.37 -1.73 11.14
N SER A 3 -10.63 -2.83 10.96
CA SER A 3 -9.29 -2.83 10.33
C SER A 3 -8.95 -4.11 9.54
N TYR A 4 -9.89 -5.03 9.31
CA TYR A 4 -9.57 -6.32 8.69
C TYR A 4 -9.18 -6.30 7.19
N PRO A 5 -9.74 -5.45 6.30
CA PRO A 5 -9.44 -5.58 4.87
C PRO A 5 -8.04 -5.08 4.50
N PHE A 6 -7.55 -4.01 5.16
CA PHE A 6 -6.24 -3.43 4.83
C PHE A 6 -5.09 -4.32 5.31
N VAL A 7 -5.21 -4.90 6.51
CA VAL A 7 -4.21 -5.82 7.07
C VAL A 7 -4.07 -7.07 6.21
N SER A 8 -5.19 -7.63 5.71
CA SER A 8 -5.17 -8.80 4.81
C SER A 8 -4.42 -8.47 3.52
N ALA A 9 -4.78 -7.36 2.86
CA ALA A 9 -4.18 -6.97 1.58
C ALA A 9 -2.66 -6.74 1.68
N VAL A 10 -2.20 -5.98 2.68
CA VAL A 10 -0.75 -5.72 2.83
C VAL A 10 0.02 -7.00 3.18
N THR A 11 -0.58 -7.86 4.01
CA THR A 11 0.02 -9.17 4.35
C THR A 11 0.15 -10.05 3.10
N GLU A 12 -0.89 -10.10 2.27
CA GLU A 12 -0.88 -10.86 1.02
C GLU A 12 0.20 -10.34 0.06
N TRP A 13 0.29 -9.03 -0.17
CA TRP A 13 1.32 -8.44 -1.05
C TRP A 13 2.75 -8.73 -0.59
N LEU A 14 2.97 -8.84 0.72
CA LEU A 14 4.28 -9.19 1.28
C LEU A 14 4.71 -10.62 0.96
N HIS A 15 3.77 -11.51 0.67
CA HIS A 15 4.04 -12.94 0.45
C HIS A 15 3.95 -13.36 -1.03
N MET A 16 3.54 -12.45 -1.92
CA MET A 16 3.46 -12.65 -3.36
C MET A 16 4.83 -12.58 -4.06
N ALA A 17 4.92 -12.90 -5.35
CA ALA A 17 6.08 -12.47 -6.14
C ALA A 17 5.97 -10.97 -6.44
N ASP A 18 7.08 -10.30 -6.76
CA ASP A 18 7.09 -8.83 -6.94
C ASP A 18 6.15 -8.37 -8.07
N GLY A 19 6.06 -9.15 -9.16
CA GLY A 19 5.14 -8.88 -10.27
C GLY A 19 3.67 -8.99 -9.84
N ASP A 20 3.31 -10.10 -9.20
CA ASP A 20 1.94 -10.34 -8.73
C ASP A 20 1.51 -9.31 -7.68
N ALA A 21 2.44 -8.91 -6.79
CA ALA A 21 2.18 -7.88 -5.79
C ALA A 21 1.91 -6.51 -6.45
N LEU A 22 2.65 -6.16 -7.51
CA LEU A 22 2.44 -4.93 -8.26
C LEU A 22 1.07 -4.94 -8.95
N ASP A 23 0.70 -6.04 -9.60
CA ASP A 23 -0.59 -6.19 -10.27
C ASP A 23 -1.74 -6.08 -9.25
N ALA A 24 -1.62 -6.74 -8.10
CA ALA A 24 -2.60 -6.67 -7.02
C ALA A 24 -2.76 -5.25 -6.44
N ILE A 25 -1.65 -4.51 -6.29
CA ILE A 25 -1.71 -3.10 -5.87
C ILE A 25 -2.39 -2.24 -6.94
N ALA A 26 -2.11 -2.48 -8.22
CA ALA A 26 -2.72 -1.75 -9.33
C ALA A 26 -4.24 -1.97 -9.38
N GLU A 27 -4.69 -3.22 -9.26
CA GLU A 27 -6.12 -3.57 -9.18
C GLU A 27 -6.78 -2.90 -7.97
N TYR A 28 -6.14 -2.97 -6.80
CA TYR A 28 -6.62 -2.33 -5.59
C TYR A 28 -6.78 -0.82 -5.77
N VAL A 29 -5.76 -0.15 -6.32
CA VAL A 29 -5.81 1.30 -6.55
C VAL A 29 -6.88 1.65 -7.57
N ALA A 30 -7.02 0.89 -8.66
CA ALA A 30 -8.03 1.11 -9.68
C ALA A 30 -9.47 1.01 -9.12
N GLY A 31 -9.74 0.04 -8.23
CA GLY A 31 -11.06 -0.15 -7.61
C GLY A 31 -11.37 0.74 -6.40
N ALA A 32 -10.35 1.31 -5.74
CA ALA A 32 -10.54 2.04 -4.48
C ALA A 32 -11.18 3.44 -4.66
N THR A 33 -12.02 3.86 -3.73
CA THR A 33 -12.46 5.27 -3.65
C THR A 33 -11.36 6.15 -3.04
N PRO A 34 -11.40 7.49 -3.21
CA PRO A 34 -10.41 8.38 -2.61
C PRO A 34 -10.22 8.18 -1.10
N THR A 35 -11.31 8.02 -0.34
CA THR A 35 -11.26 7.78 1.10
C THR A 35 -10.61 6.42 1.45
N VAL A 36 -10.77 5.41 0.60
CA VAL A 36 -10.13 4.09 0.79
C VAL A 36 -8.63 4.19 0.52
N LEU A 37 -8.23 4.97 -0.49
CA LEU A 37 -6.82 5.26 -0.79
C LEU A 37 -6.15 5.99 0.38
N GLU A 38 -6.79 7.02 0.94
CA GLU A 38 -6.27 7.75 2.11
C GLU A 38 -6.08 6.85 3.34
N LYS A 39 -7.01 5.91 3.57
CA LYS A 39 -6.89 4.95 4.68
C LYS A 39 -5.78 3.93 4.44
N MET A 40 -5.64 3.44 3.21
CA MET A 40 -4.56 2.51 2.84
C MET A 40 -3.19 3.20 2.91
N ASP A 41 -3.08 4.45 2.45
CA ASP A 41 -1.85 5.27 2.56
C ASP A 41 -1.37 5.34 4.02
N ARG A 42 -2.28 5.70 4.93
CA ARG A 42 -1.99 5.74 6.36
C ARG A 42 -1.54 4.38 6.88
N HIS A 43 -2.27 3.32 6.52
CA HIS A 43 -1.98 1.97 7.00
C HIS A 43 -0.62 1.44 6.52
N LEU A 44 -0.31 1.59 5.22
CA LEU A 44 0.99 1.21 4.65
C LEU A 44 2.13 1.97 5.31
N ARG A 45 1.95 3.27 5.52
CA ARG A 45 2.94 4.11 6.19
C ARG A 45 3.20 3.66 7.63
N GLU A 46 2.14 3.52 8.43
CA GLU A 46 2.26 3.07 9.83
C GLU A 46 2.89 1.68 9.91
N THR A 47 2.50 0.76 9.03
CA THR A 47 3.06 -0.59 8.98
C THR A 47 4.54 -0.57 8.60
N THR A 48 4.92 0.24 7.61
CA THR A 48 6.32 0.38 7.16
C THR A 48 7.21 0.96 8.25
N VAL A 49 6.74 1.99 8.96
CA VAL A 49 7.52 2.65 10.04
C VAL A 49 7.66 1.74 11.26
N ASN A 50 6.64 0.97 11.60
CA ASN A 50 6.64 0.09 12.76
C ASN A 50 7.23 -1.30 12.48
N GLU A 51 7.64 -1.61 11.25
CA GLU A 51 8.26 -2.90 10.93
C GLU A 51 9.75 -2.92 11.34
N TYR A 52 10.07 -3.76 12.32
CA TYR A 52 11.40 -3.87 12.89
C TYR A 52 12.31 -4.82 12.10
N LYS A 53 11.75 -5.75 11.31
CA LYS A 53 12.53 -6.66 10.47
C LYS A 53 12.96 -5.96 9.18
N ASN A 54 14.27 -5.81 8.99
CA ASN A 54 14.85 -5.08 7.85
C ASN A 54 14.35 -5.57 6.48
N GLU A 55 14.26 -6.88 6.26
CA GLU A 55 13.83 -7.44 4.97
C GLU A 55 12.36 -7.11 4.67
N GLN A 56 11.47 -7.31 5.65
CA GLN A 56 10.05 -6.99 5.51
C GLN A 56 9.84 -5.48 5.38
N ARG A 57 10.59 -4.66 6.12
CA ARG A 57 10.54 -3.20 5.99
C ARG A 57 10.98 -2.74 4.60
N ASN A 58 12.08 -3.28 4.07
CA ASN A 58 12.55 -2.93 2.72
C ASN A 58 11.50 -3.26 1.67
N ARG A 59 10.86 -4.42 1.81
CA ARG A 59 9.77 -4.82 0.91
C ARG A 59 8.55 -3.90 1.04
N LEU A 60 8.15 -3.56 2.26
CA LEU A 60 7.07 -2.59 2.52
C LEU A 60 7.36 -1.21 1.91
N VAL A 61 8.61 -0.74 1.96
CA VAL A 61 9.01 0.52 1.30
C VAL A 61 8.76 0.47 -0.20
N VAL A 62 9.12 -0.65 -0.85
CA VAL A 62 8.89 -0.83 -2.30
C VAL A 62 7.39 -0.86 -2.60
N LEU A 63 6.61 -1.66 -1.87
CA LEU A 63 5.15 -1.75 -2.06
C LEU A 63 4.47 -0.39 -1.83
N TYR A 64 4.91 0.36 -0.82
CA TYR A 64 4.41 1.70 -0.54
C TYR A 64 4.73 2.67 -1.67
N ALA A 65 5.95 2.63 -2.22
CA ALA A 65 6.32 3.46 -3.37
C ALA A 65 5.45 3.15 -4.61
N CYS A 66 5.23 1.86 -4.90
CA CYS A 66 4.33 1.43 -5.98
C CYS A 66 2.90 1.94 -5.77
N PHE A 67 2.36 1.80 -4.56
CA PHE A 67 1.04 2.31 -4.21
C PHE A 67 0.93 3.82 -4.44
N LYS A 68 1.92 4.62 -3.96
CA LYS A 68 1.91 6.08 -4.14
C LYS A 68 1.99 6.49 -5.61
N TYR A 69 2.79 5.79 -6.39
CA TYR A 69 2.91 6.04 -7.82
C TYR A 69 1.56 5.82 -8.53
N LEU A 70 0.91 4.69 -8.27
CA LEU A 70 -0.38 4.33 -8.85
C LEU A 70 -1.51 5.24 -8.36
N GLU A 71 -1.52 5.62 -7.08
CA GLU A 71 -2.46 6.59 -6.52
C GLU A 71 -2.35 7.94 -7.25
N ALA A 72 -1.11 8.41 -7.48
CA ALA A 72 -0.87 9.67 -8.17
C ALA A 72 -1.32 9.62 -9.64
N GLN A 73 -1.10 8.49 -10.32
CA GLN A 73 -1.62 8.28 -11.68
C GLN A 73 -3.15 8.34 -11.72
N LYS A 74 -3.82 7.68 -10.78
CA LYS A 74 -5.29 7.64 -10.73
C LYS A 74 -5.92 8.98 -10.39
N THR A 75 -5.36 9.69 -9.41
CA THR A 75 -5.97 10.90 -8.84
C THR A 75 -5.44 12.19 -9.46
N GLY A 76 -4.37 12.11 -10.26
CA GLY A 76 -3.64 13.27 -10.79
C GLY A 76 -2.95 14.09 -9.69
N ARG A 77 -2.84 13.58 -8.46
CA ARG A 77 -2.29 14.29 -7.31
C ARG A 77 -1.40 13.37 -6.49
N PHE A 78 -0.24 13.87 -6.10
CA PHE A 78 0.61 13.18 -5.13
C PHE A 78 0.23 13.63 -3.71
N SER A 79 -0.37 12.74 -2.92
CA SER A 79 -0.68 13.01 -1.52
C SER A 79 0.57 12.81 -0.65
N ALA A 80 1.29 13.90 -0.35
CA ALA A 80 2.46 13.90 0.56
C ALA A 80 2.16 14.53 1.92
N ARG A 81 0.98 14.25 2.50
CA ARG A 81 0.68 14.72 3.86
C ARG A 81 1.59 13.99 4.84
N TRP A 82 2.53 14.69 5.47
CA TRP A 82 3.44 14.19 6.50
C TRP A 82 2.74 14.11 7.86
#